data_AF-A0A1H3WGG4-F1
#
_entry.id   AF-A0A1H3WGG4-F1
#
_cell.length_a   1.000
_cell.length_b   1.000
_cell.length_c   1.000
_cell.angle_alpha   90.00
_cell.angle_beta   90.00
_cell.angle_gamma   90.00
#
_symmetry.space_group_name_H-M   'P 1'
#
loop_
_entity.id
_entity.type
_entity.pdbx_description
1 polymer ?
#
loop_
_entity_poly.entity_id
_entity_poly.type
_entity_poly.pdbx_seq_one_letter_code
_entity_poly.pdbx_strand_id
1 'polypeptide(L)'
;MAEKLDIPEEFQSSLVPELLTDDTVIQFNCHPGVSCFNICCKAADVTLAPYDILRLKKRLGMTSSEFLDKHTVPFETDGHGTPGVKLRTDETKACLFVREEGCSVYADRPAACRYYGLGLLSHRAQGSAEDVQYYFRNQESHCQGWKSEQFITVKDYRQQQGVPEYDEINREWMQLMLKKKSAGPAIGKPDPLSFQLYFMASFDIDRFRRFVESPAFAKVYILSDEDRTAFQDDVILQKFAFRLLRQVLFDEQTIPTHENVLEKRWEERKDIIELRHKAAVELHLKRAEEERQAALNSGMDEA
;
A
#
# COMPACT_ATOMS: atom_id res chain seq x y z
N MET A 1 -12.61 11.46 21.67
CA MET A 1 -12.90 12.83 21.21
C MET A 1 -12.11 13.04 19.93
N ALA A 2 -12.65 13.73 18.92
CA ALA A 2 -11.90 14.02 17.70
C ALA A 2 -10.67 14.89 18.01
N GLU A 3 -9.50 14.51 17.48
CA GLU A 3 -8.29 15.34 17.58
C GLU A 3 -8.28 16.34 16.42
N LYS A 4 -8.00 17.61 16.71
CA LYS A 4 -7.73 18.60 15.66
C LYS A 4 -6.23 18.64 15.45
N LEU A 5 -5.79 18.56 14.20
CA LEU A 5 -4.41 18.87 13.84
C LEU A 5 -4.15 20.34 14.18
N ASP A 6 -3.04 20.60 14.86
CA ASP A 6 -2.62 21.96 15.26
C ASP A 6 -2.01 22.68 14.04
N ILE A 7 -2.89 23.02 13.09
CA ILE A 7 -2.53 23.71 11.84
C ILE A 7 -2.69 25.22 12.10
N PRO A 8 -1.65 26.04 11.85
CA PRO A 8 -1.73 27.49 11.97
C PRO A 8 -2.93 28.03 11.20
N GLU A 9 -3.60 29.03 11.75
CA GLU A 9 -4.91 29.51 11.27
C GLU A 9 -4.87 29.93 9.79
N GLU A 10 -3.74 30.46 9.32
CA GLU A 10 -3.49 30.82 7.92
C GLU A 10 -3.45 29.64 6.93
N PHE A 11 -3.24 28.40 7.41
CA PHE A 11 -3.20 27.18 6.62
C PHE A 11 -4.38 26.26 6.88
N GLN A 12 -5.34 26.68 7.73
CA GLN A 12 -6.56 25.93 7.95
C GLN A 12 -7.42 25.94 6.70
N SER A 13 -7.61 24.76 6.12
CA SER A 13 -8.53 24.56 5.00
C SER A 13 -9.81 23.91 5.51
N SER A 14 -10.96 24.36 5.00
CA SER A 14 -12.25 23.67 5.19
C SER A 14 -12.26 22.25 4.59
N LEU A 15 -11.22 21.91 3.82
CA LEU A 15 -10.99 20.58 3.25
C LEU A 15 -10.23 19.64 4.20
N VAL A 16 -9.76 20.11 5.37
CA VAL A 16 -9.09 19.24 6.35
C VAL A 16 -10.16 18.40 7.05
N PRO A 17 -10.15 17.07 6.88
CA PRO A 17 -11.16 16.22 7.48
C PRO A 17 -11.05 16.19 9.01
N GLU A 18 -12.19 16.07 9.69
CA GLU A 18 -12.25 15.75 11.12
C GLU A 18 -11.51 14.42 11.37
N LEU A 19 -10.49 14.42 12.24
CA LEU A 19 -9.80 13.19 12.63
C LEU A 19 -10.54 12.52 13.77
N LEU A 20 -10.99 11.30 13.51
CA LEU A 20 -11.68 10.44 14.44
C LEU A 20 -10.68 9.47 15.08
N THR A 21 -10.98 9.05 16.31
CA THR A 21 -10.27 7.99 17.02
C THR A 21 -11.18 6.78 17.19
N ASP A 22 -10.64 5.67 17.69
CA ASP A 22 -11.41 4.43 17.91
C ASP A 22 -12.66 4.63 18.79
N ASP A 23 -12.61 5.55 19.78
CA ASP A 23 -13.72 5.84 20.70
C ASP A 23 -14.76 6.81 20.13
N THR A 24 -14.52 7.40 18.95
CA THR A 24 -15.48 8.34 18.35
C THR A 24 -16.73 7.59 17.90
N VAL A 25 -17.90 8.07 18.33
CA VAL A 25 -19.20 7.55 17.87
C VAL A 25 -19.57 8.20 16.53
N ILE A 26 -20.00 7.37 15.58
CA ILE A 26 -20.46 7.77 14.26
C ILE A 26 -21.87 7.23 13.98
N GLN A 27 -22.59 7.94 13.12
CA GLN A 27 -23.91 7.54 12.62
C GLN A 27 -23.74 6.90 11.24
N PHE A 28 -23.56 5.58 11.19
CA PHE A 28 -23.30 4.88 9.93
C PHE A 28 -23.79 3.44 9.96
N ASN A 29 -24.52 3.03 8.92
CA ASN A 29 -24.85 1.63 8.68
C ASN A 29 -24.96 1.35 7.18
N CYS A 30 -24.15 0.42 6.67
CA CYS A 30 -24.20 -0.05 5.29
C CYS A 30 -24.63 -1.51 5.25
N HIS A 31 -25.77 -1.80 4.62
CA HIS A 31 -26.34 -3.15 4.52
C HIS A 31 -27.17 -3.29 3.23
N PRO A 32 -27.54 -4.51 2.80
CA PRO A 32 -28.31 -4.72 1.56
C PRO A 32 -29.63 -3.96 1.44
N GLY A 33 -30.19 -3.46 2.54
CA GLY A 33 -31.46 -2.73 2.57
C GLY A 33 -31.31 -1.21 2.39
N VAL A 34 -30.10 -0.65 2.33
CA VAL A 34 -29.93 0.78 2.05
C VAL A 34 -30.17 1.05 0.56
N SER A 35 -30.80 2.19 0.23
CA SER A 35 -31.15 2.51 -1.16
C SER A 35 -29.93 2.71 -2.08
N CYS A 36 -28.75 2.97 -1.53
CA CYS A 36 -27.49 3.07 -2.28
C CYS A 36 -26.70 1.76 -2.36
N PHE A 37 -27.29 0.62 -1.99
CA PHE A 37 -26.58 -0.66 -1.99
C PHE A 37 -25.96 -0.95 -3.37
N ASN A 38 -24.74 -1.48 -3.37
CA ASN A 38 -23.91 -1.77 -4.56
C ASN A 38 -23.49 -0.57 -5.43
N ILE A 39 -23.90 0.67 -5.16
CA ILE A 39 -23.53 1.82 -6.02
C ILE A 39 -22.01 2.06 -6.03
N CYS A 40 -21.36 2.09 -4.86
CA CYS A 40 -19.92 2.31 -4.78
C CYS A 40 -19.09 1.22 -5.49
N CYS A 41 -19.61 0.00 -5.59
CA CYS A 41 -18.97 -1.11 -6.30
C CYS A 41 -19.02 -0.96 -7.84
N LYS A 42 -19.91 -0.10 -8.37
CA LYS A 42 -20.09 0.14 -9.82
C LYS A 42 -19.18 1.25 -10.38
N ALA A 43 -18.43 1.94 -9.52
CA ALA A 43 -17.43 2.92 -9.91
C ALA A 43 -16.16 2.72 -9.06
N ALA A 44 -15.63 1.50 -9.09
CA ALA A 44 -14.62 1.06 -8.14
C ALA A 44 -13.22 1.54 -8.55
N ASP A 45 -12.55 2.26 -7.65
CA ASP A 45 -11.10 2.52 -7.70
C ASP A 45 -10.42 1.95 -6.46
N VAL A 46 -10.25 0.62 -6.43
CA VAL A 46 -9.86 -0.11 -5.22
C VAL A 46 -8.40 -0.54 -5.29
N THR A 47 -7.53 0.18 -4.59
CA THR A 47 -6.15 -0.23 -4.35
C THR A 47 -6.10 -1.42 -3.39
N LEU A 48 -5.24 -2.40 -3.69
CA LEU A 48 -5.04 -3.60 -2.88
C LEU A 48 -3.79 -3.46 -2.01
N ALA A 49 -3.92 -3.83 -0.74
CA ALA A 49 -2.80 -4.13 0.13
C ALA A 49 -2.37 -5.62 -0.05
N PRO A 50 -1.14 -5.99 0.35
CA PRO A 50 -0.64 -7.36 0.22
C PRO A 50 -1.59 -8.45 0.77
N TYR A 51 -2.14 -8.25 1.97
CA TYR A 51 -3.03 -9.24 2.58
C TYR A 51 -4.35 -9.43 1.81
N ASP A 52 -4.82 -8.38 1.12
CA ASP A 52 -6.02 -8.49 0.27
C ASP A 52 -5.80 -9.51 -0.85
N ILE A 53 -4.59 -9.55 -1.42
CA ILE A 53 -4.23 -10.50 -2.48
C ILE A 53 -4.22 -11.92 -1.93
N LEU A 54 -3.63 -12.15 -0.75
CA LEU A 54 -3.61 -13.47 -0.11
C LEU A 54 -5.03 -14.00 0.14
N ARG A 55 -5.91 -13.14 0.66
CA ARG A 55 -7.32 -13.46 0.89
C ARG A 55 -8.03 -13.81 -0.42
N LEU A 56 -7.89 -12.96 -1.45
CA LEU A 56 -8.59 -13.12 -2.71
C LEU A 56 -8.08 -14.30 -3.54
N LYS A 57 -6.75 -14.53 -3.62
CA LYS A 57 -6.21 -15.71 -4.31
C LYS A 57 -6.73 -17.00 -3.68
N LYS A 58 -6.80 -17.06 -2.34
CA LYS A 58 -7.28 -18.23 -1.59
C LYS A 58 -8.77 -18.45 -1.80
N ARG A 59 -9.57 -17.37 -1.74
CA ARG A 59 -11.01 -17.40 -2.00
C ARG A 59 -11.34 -17.91 -3.40
N LEU A 60 -10.52 -17.55 -4.39
CA LEU A 60 -10.75 -17.89 -5.78
C LEU A 60 -10.04 -19.18 -6.22
N GLY A 61 -9.26 -19.81 -5.32
CA GLY A 61 -8.56 -21.07 -5.61
C GLY A 61 -7.49 -20.94 -6.69
N MET A 62 -6.77 -19.81 -6.74
CA MET A 62 -5.74 -19.51 -7.74
C MET A 62 -4.43 -19.07 -7.11
N THR A 63 -3.36 -19.03 -7.90
CA THR A 63 -2.08 -18.44 -7.50
C THR A 63 -2.16 -16.90 -7.48
N SER A 64 -1.26 -16.23 -6.77
CA SER A 64 -1.10 -14.78 -6.79
C SER A 64 -0.82 -14.27 -8.20
N SER A 65 0.01 -14.98 -8.97
CA SER A 65 0.33 -14.59 -10.35
C SER A 65 -0.92 -14.61 -11.24
N GLU A 66 -1.76 -15.64 -11.13
CA GLU A 66 -3.03 -15.73 -11.88
C GLU A 66 -4.05 -14.69 -11.43
N PHE A 67 -4.13 -14.43 -10.12
CA PHE A 67 -4.99 -13.39 -9.57
C PHE A 67 -4.62 -12.00 -10.09
N LEU A 68 -3.33 -11.67 -10.04
CA LEU A 68 -2.81 -10.40 -10.54
C LEU A 68 -3.11 -10.23 -12.04
N ASP A 69 -2.88 -11.26 -12.84
CA ASP A 69 -3.15 -11.20 -14.28
C ASP A 69 -4.63 -10.96 -14.59
N LYS A 70 -5.52 -11.78 -14.00
CA LYS A 70 -6.95 -11.79 -14.34
C LYS A 70 -7.76 -10.69 -13.67
N HIS A 71 -7.41 -10.31 -12.45
CA HIS A 71 -8.28 -9.50 -11.58
C HIS A 71 -7.70 -8.16 -11.15
N THR A 72 -6.49 -7.80 -11.58
CA THR A 72 -5.88 -6.52 -11.17
C THR A 72 -5.28 -5.74 -12.33
N VAL A 73 -4.99 -4.46 -12.08
CA VAL A 73 -4.24 -3.58 -12.98
C VAL A 73 -3.11 -2.89 -12.21
N PRO A 74 -1.90 -2.78 -12.77
CA PRO A 74 -0.81 -2.06 -12.13
C PRO A 74 -1.00 -0.55 -12.29
N PHE A 75 -0.50 0.22 -11.32
CA PHE A 75 -0.41 1.68 -11.39
C PHE A 75 0.79 2.19 -10.59
N GLU A 76 1.14 3.46 -10.71
CA GLU A 76 2.15 4.10 -9.87
C GLU A 76 1.48 4.76 -8.67
N THR A 77 1.87 4.40 -7.45
CA THR A 77 1.26 4.93 -6.22
C THR A 77 1.76 6.34 -5.87
N ASP A 78 2.87 6.76 -6.44
CA ASP A 78 3.49 8.07 -6.22
C ASP A 78 4.29 8.52 -7.46
N GLY A 79 4.71 9.80 -7.47
CA GLY A 79 5.54 10.36 -8.55
C GLY A 79 6.96 9.79 -8.67
N HIS A 80 7.31 8.81 -7.84
CA HIS A 80 8.60 8.11 -7.91
C HIS A 80 8.52 6.77 -8.66
N GLY A 81 7.33 6.38 -9.13
CA GLY A 81 7.12 5.15 -9.90
C GLY A 81 6.94 3.90 -9.03
N THR A 82 6.52 4.07 -7.78
CA THR A 82 6.30 2.93 -6.88
C THR A 82 5.17 2.04 -7.39
N PRO A 83 5.41 0.73 -7.60
CA PRO A 83 4.37 -0.15 -8.12
C PRO A 83 3.19 -0.27 -7.15
N GLY A 84 1.98 -0.17 -7.66
CA GLY A 84 0.73 -0.44 -6.94
C GLY A 84 -0.16 -1.37 -7.75
N VAL A 85 -1.15 -1.96 -7.08
CA VAL A 85 -2.12 -2.86 -7.70
C VAL A 85 -3.52 -2.40 -7.33
N LYS A 86 -4.39 -2.27 -8.33
CA LYS A 86 -5.83 -2.00 -8.17
C LYS A 86 -6.66 -3.16 -8.67
N LEU A 87 -7.86 -3.35 -8.13
CA LEU A 87 -8.83 -4.26 -8.74
C LEU A 87 -9.16 -3.80 -10.16
N ARG A 88 -9.18 -4.77 -11.07
CA ARG A 88 -9.63 -4.56 -12.44
C ARG A 88 -11.14 -4.28 -12.44
N THR A 89 -11.55 -3.41 -13.34
CA THR A 89 -12.96 -3.10 -13.62
C THR A 89 -13.34 -3.52 -15.03
N ASP A 90 -14.64 -3.63 -15.28
CA ASP A 90 -15.17 -3.80 -16.64
C ASP A 90 -15.22 -2.47 -17.40
N GLU A 91 -15.73 -2.49 -18.63
CA GLU A 91 -15.87 -1.31 -19.48
C GLU A 91 -16.77 -0.22 -18.88
N THR A 92 -17.65 -0.57 -17.94
CA THR A 92 -18.53 0.36 -17.22
C THR A 92 -17.90 0.92 -15.94
N LYS A 93 -16.64 0.55 -15.64
CA LYS A 93 -15.91 0.84 -14.40
C LYS A 93 -16.45 0.11 -13.16
N ALA A 94 -17.28 -0.91 -13.34
CA ALA A 94 -17.74 -1.75 -12.25
C ALA A 94 -16.67 -2.76 -11.85
N CYS A 95 -16.55 -3.03 -10.55
CA CYS A 95 -15.65 -4.06 -10.04
C CYS A 95 -16.02 -5.45 -10.59
N LEU A 96 -15.05 -6.24 -11.05
CA LEU A 96 -15.33 -7.57 -11.63
C LEU A 96 -15.99 -8.57 -10.67
N PHE A 97 -15.98 -8.29 -9.36
CA PHE A 97 -16.64 -9.10 -8.34
C PHE A 97 -18.06 -8.62 -7.98
N VAL A 98 -18.53 -7.49 -8.52
CA VAL A 98 -19.88 -7.01 -8.25
C VAL A 98 -20.91 -7.82 -9.04
N ARG A 99 -21.98 -8.23 -8.38
CA ARG A 99 -23.17 -8.85 -8.96
C ARG A 99 -24.41 -8.09 -8.51
N GLU A 100 -25.57 -8.42 -9.05
CA GLU A 100 -26.83 -7.77 -8.67
C GLU A 100 -27.15 -8.00 -7.19
N GLU A 101 -26.91 -9.23 -6.72
CA GLU A 101 -27.08 -9.66 -5.34
C GLU A 101 -26.00 -9.15 -4.37
N GLY A 102 -24.91 -8.56 -4.87
CA GLY A 102 -23.79 -8.08 -4.05
C GLY A 102 -22.41 -8.51 -4.55
N CYS A 103 -21.39 -8.31 -3.73
CA CYS A 103 -20.02 -8.70 -4.06
C CYS A 103 -19.84 -10.22 -3.93
N SER A 104 -19.38 -10.91 -4.97
CA SER A 104 -19.16 -12.36 -4.98
C SER A 104 -18.06 -12.83 -4.00
N VAL A 105 -17.19 -11.90 -3.59
CA VAL A 105 -16.13 -12.11 -2.59
C VAL A 105 -16.38 -11.29 -1.33
N TYR A 106 -17.63 -10.95 -0.99
CA TYR A 106 -17.94 -10.01 0.10
C TYR A 106 -17.23 -10.34 1.43
N ALA A 107 -17.17 -11.61 1.83
CA ALA A 107 -16.50 -12.05 3.04
C ALA A 107 -14.98 -11.82 3.03
N ASP A 108 -14.37 -11.79 1.83
CA ASP A 108 -12.95 -11.67 1.53
C ASP A 108 -12.62 -10.34 0.82
N ARG A 109 -13.54 -9.38 0.85
CA ARG A 109 -13.35 -8.08 0.18
C ARG A 109 -12.12 -7.34 0.76
N PRO A 110 -11.44 -6.53 -0.07
CA PRO A 110 -10.26 -5.79 0.36
C PRO A 110 -10.49 -4.86 1.56
N ALA A 111 -9.41 -4.55 2.28
CA ALA A 111 -9.40 -3.58 3.37
C ALA A 111 -9.99 -2.23 2.94
N ALA A 112 -9.64 -1.72 1.76
CA ALA A 112 -10.21 -0.48 1.23
C ALA A 112 -11.75 -0.52 1.11
N CYS A 113 -12.33 -1.66 0.70
CA CYS A 113 -13.78 -1.82 0.64
C CYS A 113 -14.44 -1.90 2.03
N ARG A 114 -13.73 -2.45 3.02
CA ARG A 114 -14.18 -2.52 4.42
C ARG A 114 -14.15 -1.14 5.09
N TYR A 115 -13.13 -0.37 4.76
CA TYR A 115 -12.96 1.02 5.17
C TYR A 115 -13.79 2.00 4.32
N TYR A 116 -14.66 1.57 3.42
CA TYR A 116 -15.37 2.50 2.53
C TYR A 116 -16.11 3.62 3.28
N GLY A 117 -16.73 3.34 4.43
CA GLY A 117 -17.35 4.36 5.28
C GLY A 117 -16.35 5.19 6.09
N LEU A 118 -15.17 4.64 6.40
CA LEU A 118 -14.14 5.30 7.21
C LEU A 118 -12.79 5.28 6.50
N GLY A 119 -12.35 6.43 6.00
CA GLY A 119 -10.98 6.54 5.52
C GLY A 119 -9.97 6.31 6.65
N LEU A 120 -8.88 5.60 6.34
CA LEU A 120 -7.75 5.38 7.24
C LEU A 120 -6.62 6.33 6.87
N LEU A 121 -6.13 7.08 7.85
CA LEU A 121 -4.94 7.91 7.74
C LEU A 121 -3.88 7.37 8.69
N SER A 122 -2.76 6.90 8.14
CA SER A 122 -1.59 6.57 8.94
C SER A 122 -0.57 7.70 8.82
N HIS A 123 -0.16 8.23 9.96
CA HIS A 123 0.80 9.32 10.04
C HIS A 123 2.01 8.90 10.86
N ARG A 124 3.20 9.07 10.30
CA ARG A 124 4.47 8.87 11.00
C ARG A 124 5.17 10.22 11.13
N ALA A 125 5.25 10.73 12.35
CA ALA A 125 5.98 11.96 12.63
C ALA A 125 7.48 11.79 12.30
N GLN A 126 8.12 12.87 11.86
CA GLN A 126 9.54 12.87 11.54
C GLN A 126 10.37 12.47 12.79
N GLY A 127 11.26 11.50 12.64
CA GLY A 127 12.07 10.97 13.75
C GLY A 127 11.35 9.95 14.66
N SER A 128 10.04 9.76 14.53
CA SER A 128 9.32 8.68 15.22
C SER A 128 9.57 7.33 14.55
N ALA A 129 9.66 6.27 15.34
CA ALA A 129 9.62 4.88 14.86
C ALA A 129 8.18 4.38 14.66
N GLU A 130 7.24 4.91 15.45
CA GLU A 130 5.84 4.50 15.45
C GLU A 130 4.99 5.41 14.55
N ASP A 131 3.99 4.80 13.92
CA ASP A 131 2.90 5.45 13.22
C ASP A 131 1.68 5.59 14.13
N VAL A 132 0.93 6.67 13.96
CA VAL A 132 -0.38 6.91 14.58
C VAL A 132 -1.45 6.79 13.51
N GLN A 133 -2.55 6.13 13.84
CA GLN A 133 -3.69 5.95 12.95
C GLN A 133 -4.84 6.86 13.37
N TYR A 134 -5.37 7.58 12.40
CA TYR A 134 -6.57 8.39 12.49
C TYR A 134 -7.57 7.91 11.45
N TYR A 135 -8.84 8.20 11.69
CA TYR A 135 -9.89 7.91 10.73
C TYR A 135 -10.60 9.18 10.31
N PHE A 136 -11.24 9.15 9.16
CA PHE A 136 -12.09 10.25 8.71
C PHE A 136 -13.34 9.70 8.04
N ARG A 137 -14.42 10.47 8.08
CA ARG A 137 -15.66 10.08 7.43
C ARG A 137 -15.49 10.19 5.91
N ASN A 138 -15.71 9.10 5.19
CA ASN A 138 -15.83 9.16 3.73
C ASN A 138 -17.29 9.42 3.36
N GLN A 139 -17.67 10.70 3.31
CA GLN A 139 -19.05 11.15 3.05
C GLN A 139 -19.26 11.52 1.58
N GLU A 140 -19.55 10.52 0.77
CA GLU A 140 -19.96 10.73 -0.61
C GLU A 140 -21.48 10.97 -0.70
N SER A 141 -21.90 11.84 -1.62
CA SER A 141 -23.31 12.26 -1.78
C SER A 141 -24.28 11.10 -2.00
N HIS A 142 -23.81 10.04 -2.68
CA HIS A 142 -24.60 8.86 -2.96
C HIS A 142 -24.75 7.94 -1.74
N CYS A 143 -23.85 8.00 -0.76
CA CYS A 143 -23.79 7.08 0.38
C CYS A 143 -24.90 7.38 1.41
N GLN A 144 -26.00 6.63 1.36
CA GLN A 144 -27.12 6.79 2.29
C GLN A 144 -26.86 6.13 3.67
N GLY A 145 -25.74 5.42 3.85
CA GLY A 145 -25.39 4.81 5.14
C GLY A 145 -25.21 5.84 6.27
N TRP A 146 -24.81 7.07 5.93
CA TRP A 146 -24.68 8.20 6.84
C TRP A 146 -26.02 8.79 7.31
N LYS A 147 -27.14 8.38 6.73
CA LYS A 147 -28.50 8.78 7.15
C LYS A 147 -29.18 7.75 8.05
N SER A 148 -28.45 6.72 8.49
CA SER A 148 -28.97 5.68 9.36
C SER A 148 -29.29 6.23 10.76
N GLU A 149 -30.30 5.72 11.46
CA GLU A 149 -30.51 6.05 12.88
C GLU A 149 -29.59 5.26 13.83
N GLN A 150 -28.74 4.39 13.30
CA GLN A 150 -27.81 3.59 14.08
C GLN A 150 -26.53 4.35 14.42
N PHE A 151 -26.09 4.19 15.65
CA PHE A 151 -24.84 4.73 16.17
C PHE A 151 -23.88 3.59 16.48
N ILE A 152 -22.62 3.76 16.12
CA ILE A 152 -21.56 2.77 16.32
C ILE A 152 -20.25 3.51 16.62
N THR A 153 -19.38 2.95 17.47
CA THR A 153 -18.03 3.49 17.63
C THR A 153 -17.18 3.14 16.41
N VAL A 154 -16.14 3.93 16.12
CA VAL A 154 -15.17 3.58 15.07
C VAL A 154 -14.56 2.19 15.32
N LYS A 155 -14.21 1.88 16.58
CA LYS A 155 -13.72 0.58 17.00
C LYS A 155 -14.68 -0.56 16.67
N ASP A 156 -15.96 -0.43 17.04
CA ASP A 156 -16.97 -1.46 16.80
C ASP A 156 -17.26 -1.61 15.31
N TYR A 157 -17.26 -0.52 14.55
CA TYR A 157 -17.36 -0.57 13.09
C TYR A 157 -16.20 -1.37 12.50
N ARG A 158 -14.96 -1.08 12.91
CA ARG A 158 -13.78 -1.84 12.46
C ARG A 158 -13.91 -3.33 12.79
N GLN A 159 -14.34 -3.67 14.00
CA GLN A 159 -14.60 -5.04 14.42
C GLN A 159 -15.65 -5.71 13.52
N GLN A 160 -16.79 -5.05 13.27
CA GLN A 160 -17.87 -5.55 12.41
C GLN A 160 -17.40 -5.76 10.97
N GLN A 161 -16.53 -4.88 10.47
CA GLN A 161 -15.96 -4.98 9.14
C GLN A 161 -14.81 -6.00 9.05
N GLY A 162 -14.30 -6.52 10.17
CA GLY A 162 -13.21 -7.49 10.22
C GLY A 162 -11.86 -6.92 9.73
N VAL A 163 -11.65 -5.61 9.85
CA VAL A 163 -10.37 -4.96 9.45
C VAL A 163 -9.19 -5.15 10.41
N PRO A 164 -9.35 -5.39 11.73
CA PRO A 164 -8.18 -5.51 12.61
C PRO A 164 -7.13 -6.54 12.17
N GLU A 165 -7.57 -7.68 11.63
CA GLU A 165 -6.67 -8.70 11.05
C GLU A 165 -5.90 -8.17 9.83
N TYR A 166 -6.58 -7.43 8.94
CA TYR A 166 -5.98 -6.84 7.75
C TYR A 166 -4.95 -5.77 8.14
N ASP A 167 -5.28 -4.94 9.12
CA ASP A 167 -4.39 -3.90 9.61
C ASP A 167 -3.15 -4.52 10.26
N GLU A 168 -3.32 -5.54 11.10
CA GLU A 168 -2.21 -6.21 11.78
C GLU A 168 -1.21 -6.79 10.77
N ILE A 169 -1.70 -7.52 9.76
CA ILE A 169 -0.83 -8.17 8.78
C ILE A 169 -0.18 -7.15 7.85
N ASN A 170 -0.92 -6.11 7.43
CA ASN A 170 -0.38 -5.08 6.54
C ASN A 170 0.43 -4.00 7.28
N ARG A 171 0.46 -3.98 8.61
CA ARG A 171 1.09 -2.89 9.37
C ARG A 171 2.55 -2.68 8.99
N GLU A 172 3.33 -3.76 8.91
CA GLU A 172 4.74 -3.66 8.53
C GLU A 172 4.92 -3.13 7.10
N TRP A 173 4.04 -3.54 6.17
CA TRP A 173 4.04 -3.02 4.80
C TRP A 173 3.67 -1.53 4.76
N MET A 174 2.67 -1.11 5.54
CA MET A 174 2.31 0.31 5.64
C MET A 174 3.46 1.15 6.21
N GLN A 175 4.17 0.63 7.23
CA GLN A 175 5.34 1.31 7.79
C GLN A 175 6.48 1.44 6.79
N LEU A 176 6.72 0.42 5.95
CA LEU A 176 7.66 0.49 4.82
C LEU A 176 7.27 1.61 3.84
N MET A 177 5.99 1.67 3.47
CA MET A 177 5.47 2.69 2.55
C MET A 177 5.58 4.11 3.13
N LEU A 178 5.23 4.29 4.41
CA LEU A 178 5.38 5.57 5.11
C LEU A 178 6.85 5.98 5.22
N LYS A 179 7.75 5.05 5.56
CA LYS A 179 9.19 5.31 5.64
C LYS A 179 9.73 5.74 4.28
N LYS A 180 9.32 5.08 3.19
CA LYS A 180 9.69 5.48 1.82
C LYS A 180 9.21 6.89 1.51
N LYS A 181 7.95 7.21 1.82
CA LYS A 181 7.35 8.51 1.55
C LYS A 181 8.02 9.64 2.34
N SER A 182 8.41 9.36 3.58
CA SER A 182 9.14 10.31 4.42
C SER A 182 10.65 10.35 4.15
N ALA A 183 11.17 9.42 3.35
CA ALA A 183 12.55 9.43 2.93
C ALA A 183 12.72 10.47 1.79
N GLY A 184 13.67 11.39 1.95
CA GLY A 184 13.91 12.45 0.97
C GLY A 184 14.22 11.94 -0.44
N PRO A 185 14.22 12.80 -1.47
CA PRO A 185 14.24 12.41 -2.89
C PRO A 185 15.41 11.51 -3.32
N ALA A 186 16.53 11.49 -2.58
CA ALA A 186 17.67 10.60 -2.84
C ALA A 186 17.47 9.15 -2.33
N ILE A 187 16.66 8.94 -1.29
CA ILE A 187 16.40 7.64 -0.65
C ILE A 187 15.00 7.11 -1.03
N GLY A 188 14.03 8.01 -1.23
CA GLY A 188 12.63 7.67 -1.52
C GLY A 188 12.35 7.12 -2.93
N LYS A 189 13.37 7.01 -3.80
CA LYS A 189 13.25 6.43 -5.15
C LYS A 189 14.20 5.24 -5.35
N PRO A 190 13.80 4.03 -4.89
CA PRO A 190 14.53 2.81 -5.18
C PRO A 190 14.76 2.59 -6.68
N ASP A 191 15.80 1.83 -7.01
CA ASP A 191 16.08 1.49 -8.42
C ASP A 191 15.03 0.51 -8.98
N PRO A 192 14.91 0.39 -10.32
CA PRO A 192 13.90 -0.48 -10.93
C PRO A 192 13.95 -1.95 -10.48
N LEU A 193 15.13 -2.49 -10.16
CA LEU A 193 15.25 -3.87 -9.65
C LEU A 193 14.68 -3.97 -8.23
N SER A 194 14.91 -2.96 -7.38
CA SER A 194 14.30 -2.86 -6.06
C SER A 194 12.78 -2.79 -6.14
N PHE A 195 12.22 -2.08 -7.13
CA PHE A 195 10.78 -2.09 -7.37
C PHE A 195 10.24 -3.43 -7.90
N GLN A 196 11.00 -4.16 -8.71
CA GLN A 196 10.62 -5.53 -9.09
C GLN A 196 10.59 -6.46 -7.88
N LEU A 197 11.59 -6.37 -6.99
CA LEU A 197 11.58 -7.12 -5.73
C LEU A 197 10.41 -6.71 -4.84
N TYR A 198 10.16 -5.42 -4.68
CA TYR A 198 9.02 -4.88 -3.93
C TYR A 198 7.69 -5.43 -4.45
N PHE A 199 7.47 -5.39 -5.76
CA PHE A 199 6.23 -5.90 -6.36
C PHE A 199 6.07 -7.40 -6.12
N MET A 200 7.14 -8.18 -6.36
CA MET A 200 7.12 -9.63 -6.13
C MET A 200 6.84 -9.96 -4.65
N ALA A 201 7.55 -9.32 -3.72
CA ALA A 201 7.45 -9.53 -2.29
C ALA A 201 6.11 -9.04 -1.72
N SER A 202 5.52 -7.97 -2.25
CA SER A 202 4.26 -7.41 -1.75
C SER A 202 3.03 -8.05 -2.37
N PHE A 203 3.09 -8.46 -3.64
CA PHE A 203 1.88 -8.78 -4.40
C PHE A 203 1.90 -10.15 -5.08
N ASP A 204 3.07 -10.72 -5.41
CA ASP A 204 3.18 -12.02 -6.08
C ASP A 204 3.83 -13.08 -5.17
N ILE A 205 3.14 -13.41 -4.08
CA ILE A 205 3.66 -14.29 -3.01
C ILE A 205 4.13 -15.66 -3.52
N ASP A 206 3.47 -16.23 -4.54
CA ASP A 206 3.86 -17.53 -5.09
C ASP A 206 5.17 -17.45 -5.90
N ARG A 207 5.41 -16.31 -6.57
CA ARG A 207 6.71 -16.04 -7.20
C ARG A 207 7.77 -15.74 -6.15
N PHE A 208 7.42 -14.99 -5.10
CA PHE A 208 8.32 -14.71 -3.99
C PHE A 208 8.76 -16.00 -3.28
N ARG A 209 7.85 -16.95 -3.06
CA ARG A 209 8.15 -18.29 -2.55
C ARG A 209 9.25 -18.98 -3.35
N ARG A 210 9.09 -19.07 -4.68
CA ARG A 210 10.10 -19.64 -5.58
C ARG A 210 11.44 -18.90 -5.52
N PHE A 211 11.39 -17.57 -5.34
CA PHE A 211 12.59 -16.76 -5.18
C PHE A 211 13.34 -17.11 -3.88
N VAL A 212 12.64 -17.21 -2.75
CA VAL A 212 13.21 -17.57 -1.43
C VAL A 212 13.78 -19.00 -1.44
N GLU A 213 13.17 -19.91 -2.19
CA GLU A 213 13.64 -21.29 -2.34
C GLU A 213 14.84 -21.42 -3.32
N SER A 214 15.18 -20.37 -4.06
CA SER A 214 16.20 -20.44 -5.10
C SER A 214 17.63 -20.56 -4.55
N PRO A 215 18.55 -21.22 -5.29
CA PRO A 215 19.96 -21.25 -4.91
C PRO A 215 20.60 -19.85 -4.86
N ALA A 216 20.08 -18.89 -5.63
CA ALA A 216 20.59 -17.52 -5.62
C ALA A 216 20.25 -16.80 -4.30
N PHE A 217 19.10 -17.09 -3.71
CA PHE A 217 18.70 -16.56 -2.40
C PHE A 217 19.55 -17.17 -1.27
N ALA A 218 19.69 -18.50 -1.28
CA ALA A 218 20.47 -19.24 -0.28
C ALA A 218 21.97 -18.89 -0.27
N LYS A 219 22.52 -18.37 -1.37
CA LYS A 219 23.91 -17.84 -1.41
C LYS A 219 24.10 -16.57 -0.59
N VAL A 220 23.01 -15.85 -0.29
CA VAL A 220 23.06 -14.53 0.35
C VAL A 220 22.53 -14.60 1.77
N TYR A 221 21.34 -15.17 1.92
CA TYR A 221 20.60 -15.19 3.18
C TYR A 221 20.62 -16.57 3.80
N ILE A 222 20.78 -16.59 5.11
CA ILE A 222 20.74 -17.81 5.91
C ILE A 222 19.31 -18.01 6.40
N LEU A 223 18.71 -19.13 6.06
CA LEU A 223 17.38 -19.55 6.52
C LEU A 223 17.51 -20.89 7.25
N SER A 224 16.86 -21.00 8.41
CA SER A 224 16.80 -22.28 9.11
C SER A 224 15.78 -23.24 8.47
N ASP A 225 15.82 -24.52 8.85
CA ASP A 225 14.82 -25.49 8.39
C ASP A 225 13.42 -25.18 8.97
N GLU A 226 13.37 -24.59 10.17
CA GLU A 226 12.14 -24.07 10.76
C GLU A 226 11.56 -22.93 9.93
N ASP A 227 12.38 -21.97 9.47
CA ASP A 227 11.92 -20.89 8.58
C ASP A 227 11.29 -21.46 7.30
N ARG A 228 11.98 -22.41 6.66
CA ARG A 228 11.51 -23.06 5.42
C ARG A 228 10.18 -23.79 5.61
N THR A 229 10.02 -24.44 6.75
CA THR A 229 8.77 -25.12 7.11
C THR A 229 7.66 -24.10 7.38
N ALA A 230 7.95 -23.04 8.13
CA ALA A 230 6.98 -22.01 8.47
C ALA A 230 6.51 -21.23 7.23
N PHE A 231 7.39 -21.05 6.22
CA PHE A 231 7.05 -20.36 4.99
C PHE A 231 5.97 -21.07 4.16
N GLN A 232 5.62 -22.34 4.43
CA GLN A 232 4.46 -22.99 3.79
C GLN A 232 3.15 -22.22 4.05
N ASP A 233 3.09 -21.46 5.14
CA ASP A 233 2.01 -20.50 5.38
C ASP A 233 2.29 -19.18 4.64
N ASP A 234 1.37 -18.78 3.75
CA ASP A 234 1.48 -17.57 2.94
C ASP A 234 1.56 -16.29 3.80
N VAL A 235 0.91 -16.23 4.96
CA VAL A 235 0.96 -15.07 5.86
C VAL A 235 2.33 -14.97 6.53
N ILE A 236 2.90 -16.10 6.95
CA ILE A 236 4.26 -16.12 7.52
C ILE A 236 5.28 -15.70 6.45
N LEU A 237 5.17 -16.25 5.23
CA LEU A 237 6.03 -15.87 4.12
C LEU A 237 5.88 -14.38 3.76
N GLN A 238 4.68 -13.83 3.82
CA GLN A 238 4.41 -12.41 3.55
C GLN A 238 5.07 -11.49 4.59
N LYS A 239 5.00 -11.85 5.88
CA LYS A 239 5.71 -11.14 6.96
C LYS A 239 7.23 -11.21 6.77
N PHE A 240 7.75 -12.37 6.34
CA PHE A 240 9.16 -12.49 5.96
C PHE A 240 9.51 -11.60 4.76
N ALA A 241 8.62 -11.49 3.76
CA ALA A 241 8.81 -10.61 2.62
C ALA A 241 8.99 -9.13 3.05
N PHE A 242 8.19 -8.66 4.02
CA PHE A 242 8.33 -7.30 4.55
C PHE A 242 9.65 -7.08 5.31
N ARG A 243 10.12 -8.08 6.07
CA ARG A 243 11.47 -8.07 6.67
C ARG A 243 12.56 -7.94 5.60
N LEU A 244 12.49 -8.74 4.54
CA LEU A 244 13.44 -8.65 3.44
C LEU A 244 13.40 -7.27 2.78
N LEU A 245 12.22 -6.70 2.55
CA LEU A 245 12.08 -5.36 1.99
C LEU A 245 12.67 -4.27 2.89
N ARG A 246 12.54 -4.38 4.23
CA ARG A 246 13.22 -3.48 5.17
C ARG A 246 14.73 -3.50 4.96
N GLN A 247 15.29 -4.70 4.83
CA GLN A 247 16.73 -4.86 4.64
C GLN A 247 17.21 -4.39 3.27
N VAL A 248 16.48 -4.70 2.19
CA VAL A 248 16.93 -4.35 0.84
C VAL A 248 16.69 -2.87 0.51
N LEU A 249 15.59 -2.28 0.97
CA LEU A 249 15.23 -0.89 0.63
C LEU A 249 15.80 0.13 1.63
N PHE A 250 16.05 -0.27 2.88
CA PHE A 250 16.42 0.65 3.95
C PHE A 250 17.66 0.21 4.75
N ASP A 251 18.36 -0.84 4.32
CA ASP A 251 19.57 -1.39 4.96
C ASP A 251 19.35 -1.82 6.43
N GLU A 252 18.11 -2.13 6.80
CA GLU A 252 17.78 -2.67 8.12
C GLU A 252 18.05 -4.17 8.17
N GLN A 253 19.21 -4.57 8.70
CA GLN A 253 19.64 -5.97 8.77
C GLN A 253 18.70 -6.80 9.68
N THR A 254 17.68 -7.41 9.07
CA THR A 254 16.64 -8.19 9.76
C THR A 254 16.72 -9.68 9.48
N ILE A 255 17.47 -10.09 8.45
CA ILE A 255 17.68 -11.46 8.01
C ILE A 255 19.20 -11.71 8.00
N PRO A 256 19.67 -12.78 8.68
CA PRO A 256 21.09 -13.12 8.68
C PRO A 256 21.61 -13.39 7.26
N THR A 257 22.84 -12.95 6.99
CA THR A 257 23.54 -13.17 5.73
C THR A 257 24.85 -13.91 5.96
N HIS A 258 25.36 -14.58 4.93
CA HIS A 258 26.70 -15.15 4.98
C HIS A 258 27.77 -14.05 5.04
N GLU A 259 28.83 -14.28 5.82
CA GLU A 259 29.93 -13.34 6.00
C GLU A 259 30.49 -12.83 4.65
N ASN A 260 30.79 -11.53 4.59
CA ASN A 260 31.41 -10.84 3.45
C ASN A 260 30.64 -10.90 2.12
N VAL A 261 29.40 -11.42 2.08
CA VAL A 261 28.61 -11.45 0.83
C VAL A 261 28.12 -10.05 0.44
N LEU A 262 27.70 -9.25 1.42
CA LEU A 262 27.28 -7.87 1.18
C LEU A 262 28.46 -6.98 0.76
N GLU A 263 29.62 -7.13 1.41
CA GLU A 263 30.85 -6.43 1.05
C GLU A 263 31.33 -6.81 -0.35
N LYS A 264 31.38 -8.10 -0.69
CA LYS A 264 31.75 -8.56 -2.04
C LYS A 264 30.77 -8.07 -3.10
N ARG A 265 29.45 -8.11 -2.83
CA ARG A 265 28.45 -7.56 -3.76
C ARG A 265 28.58 -6.06 -3.92
N TRP A 266 28.86 -5.34 -2.83
CA TRP A 266 29.13 -3.92 -2.87
C TRP A 266 30.38 -3.66 -3.73
N GLU A 267 31.48 -4.37 -3.50
CA GLU A 267 32.71 -4.24 -4.30
C GLU A 267 32.49 -4.55 -5.79
N GLU A 268 31.72 -5.59 -6.11
CA GLU A 268 31.39 -5.98 -7.49
C GLU A 268 30.46 -4.97 -8.19
N ARG A 269 29.65 -4.24 -7.44
CA ARG A 269 28.57 -3.39 -8.00
C ARG A 269 28.72 -1.90 -7.72
N LYS A 270 29.67 -1.48 -6.87
CA LYS A 270 29.85 -0.08 -6.47
C LYS A 270 30.00 0.84 -7.68
N ASP A 271 30.78 0.41 -8.67
CA ASP A 271 31.03 1.20 -9.87
C ASP A 271 29.75 1.35 -10.72
N ILE A 272 28.97 0.27 -10.83
CA ILE A 272 27.67 0.28 -11.53
C ILE A 272 26.65 1.13 -10.77
N ILE A 273 26.62 1.04 -9.43
CA ILE A 273 25.73 1.82 -8.56
C ILE A 273 26.08 3.30 -8.64
N GLU A 274 27.36 3.66 -8.58
CA GLU A 274 27.83 5.04 -8.66
C GLU A 274 27.54 5.66 -10.03
N LEU A 275 27.76 4.91 -11.12
CA LEU A 275 27.40 5.32 -12.48
C LEU A 275 25.88 5.54 -12.61
N ARG A 276 25.06 4.65 -12.06
CA ARG A 276 23.59 4.79 -12.05
C ARG A 276 23.15 6.01 -11.25
N HIS A 277 23.75 6.24 -10.08
CA HIS A 277 23.45 7.40 -9.26
C HIS A 277 23.80 8.71 -9.99
N LYS A 278 24.99 8.80 -10.60
CA LYS A 278 25.40 9.94 -11.43
C LYS A 278 24.41 10.19 -12.57
N ALA A 279 24.04 9.16 -13.32
CA ALA A 279 23.08 9.27 -14.41
C ALA A 279 21.68 9.71 -13.93
N ALA A 280 21.23 9.22 -12.76
CA ALA A 280 19.95 9.62 -12.18
C ALA A 280 19.95 11.10 -11.73
N VAL A 281 21.03 11.57 -11.12
CA VAL A 281 21.21 12.98 -10.74
C VAL A 281 21.23 13.87 -11.98
N GLU A 282 21.99 13.51 -13.02
CA GLU A 282 22.03 14.27 -14.28
C GLU A 282 20.65 14.36 -14.95
N LEU A 283 19.90 13.26 -14.99
CA LEU A 283 18.54 13.25 -15.52
C LEU A 283 17.60 14.15 -14.71
N HIS A 284 17.74 14.15 -13.38
CA HIS A 284 16.92 15.00 -12.51
C HIS A 284 17.23 16.49 -12.74
N LEU A 285 18.51 16.85 -12.82
CA LEU A 285 18.94 18.22 -13.13
C LEU A 285 18.41 18.67 -14.50
N LYS A 286 18.50 17.81 -15.52
CA LYS A 286 17.93 18.09 -16.85
C LYS A 286 16.43 18.33 -16.79
N ARG A 287 15.66 17.47 -16.11
CA ARG A 287 14.20 17.65 -15.95
C ARG A 287 13.85 18.93 -15.20
N ALA A 288 14.54 19.23 -14.11
CA ALA A 288 14.32 20.45 -13.35
C ALA A 288 14.63 21.71 -14.18
N GLU A 289 15.65 21.64 -15.05
CA GLU A 289 15.97 22.73 -15.97
C GLU A 289 14.95 22.86 -17.11
N GLU A 290 14.48 21.75 -17.68
CA GLU A 290 13.39 21.72 -18.66
C GLU A 290 12.09 22.28 -18.08
N GLU A 291 11.70 21.89 -16.85
CA GLU A 291 10.54 22.41 -16.14
C GLU A 291 10.68 23.90 -15.85
N ARG A 292 11.87 24.35 -15.41
CA ARG A 292 12.16 25.76 -15.18
C ARG A 292 12.07 26.57 -16.48
N GLN A 293 12.61 26.06 -17.58
CA GLN A 293 12.53 26.71 -18.89
C GLN A 293 11.09 26.76 -19.41
N ALA A 294 10.33 25.68 -19.25
CA ALA A 294 8.91 25.63 -19.62
C ALA A 294 8.09 26.66 -18.84
N ALA A 295 8.31 26.78 -17.52
CA ALA A 295 7.62 27.76 -16.67
C ALA A 295 7.99 29.22 -17.02
N LEU A 296 9.24 29.48 -17.39
CA LEU A 296 9.68 30.81 -17.86
C LEU A 296 9.05 31.18 -19.22
N ASN A 297 8.93 30.21 -20.13
CA ASN A 297 8.33 30.43 -21.44
C ASN A 297 6.80 30.59 -21.36
N SER A 298 6.12 29.85 -20.48
CA SER A 298 4.67 30.00 -20.27
C SER A 298 4.29 31.32 -19.59
N GLY A 299 5.20 31.92 -18.82
CA GLY A 299 5.01 33.24 -18.21
C GLY A 299 5.25 34.42 -19.16
N MET A 300 5.82 34.19 -20.35
CA MET A 300 6.03 35.20 -21.38
C MET A 300 4.88 35.31 -22.39
N ASP A 301 3.99 34.33 -22.46
CA ASP A 301 2.81 34.34 -23.35
C ASP A 301 1.56 35.00 -22.72
N GLU A 302 1.62 35.39 -21.44
CA GLU A 302 0.55 36.11 -20.71
C GLU A 302 0.87 37.60 -20.43
N ALA A 303 1.96 38.14 -20.99
CA ALA A 303 2.40 39.53 -20.80
C ALA A 303 2.25 40.40 -22.06
#